data_AF-A0A0W8G0X2-F1
#
_entry.id   AF-A0A0W8G0X2-F1
#
_cell.length_a   1.000
_cell.length_b   1.000
_cell.length_c   1.000
_cell.angle_alpha   90.00
_cell.angle_beta   90.00
_cell.angle_gamma   90.00
#
_symmetry.space_group_name_H-M   'P 1'
#
loop_
_entity.id
_entity.type
_entity.pdbx_description
1 polymer ?
#
loop_
_entity_poly.entity_id
_entity_poly.type
_entity_poly.pdbx_seq_one_letter_code
_entity_poly.pdbx_strand_id
1 'polypeptide(L)'
;MGKIIFWGLIRVAFLIPALWLATDWIDYKFWWIVAAMSVYGVIFHPAVIQYKIFHEENRNVLEDTICAQCKHFDKSAVLCMKHDEHPTEEYIPCDGIDWEPL
;
A
#
# COMPACT_ATOMS: atom_id res chain seq x y z
N MET A 1 -3.20 2.08 -4.77
CA MET A 1 -1.76 1.73 -4.59
C MET A 1 -0.75 2.82 -4.93
N GLY A 2 -0.90 3.58 -6.02
CA GLY A 2 0.13 4.53 -6.48
C GLY A 2 0.59 5.58 -5.45
N LYS A 3 -0.32 6.10 -4.63
CA LYS A 3 0.01 7.05 -3.54
C LYS A 3 0.97 6.45 -2.49
N ILE A 4 0.80 5.17 -2.17
CA ILE A 4 1.64 4.46 -1.18
C ILE A 4 3.06 4.28 -1.72
N ILE A 5 3.17 3.85 -2.98
CA ILE A 5 4.44 3.65 -3.68
C ILE A 5 5.17 4.99 -3.88
N PHE A 6 4.45 6.02 -4.30
CA PHE A 6 5.01 7.37 -4.51
C PHE A 6 5.61 7.95 -3.23
N TRP A 7 4.88 7.87 -2.11
CA TRP A 7 5.39 8.31 -0.82
C TRP A 7 6.53 7.42 -0.30
N GLY A 8 6.53 6.12 -0.64
CA GLY A 8 7.66 5.22 -0.38
C GLY A 8 8.93 5.65 -1.11
N LEU A 9 8.84 5.94 -2.40
CA LEU A 9 9.95 6.43 -3.23
C LEU A 9 10.53 7.74 -2.70
N ILE A 10 9.67 8.69 -2.32
CA ILE A 10 10.10 9.95 -1.71
C ILE A 10 10.90 9.68 -0.43
N ARG A 11 10.38 8.83 0.46
CA ARG A 11 11.07 8.50 1.72
C ARG A 11 12.43 7.86 1.48
N VAL A 12 12.54 6.96 0.50
CA VAL A 12 13.82 6.36 0.10
C VAL A 12 14.79 7.40 -0.44
N ALA A 13 14.31 8.32 -1.29
CA ALA A 13 15.12 9.37 -1.88
C ALA A 13 15.73 10.31 -0.83
N PHE A 14 15.07 10.51 0.31
CA PHE A 14 15.61 11.26 1.45
C PHE A 14 16.42 10.40 2.43
N LEU A 15 16.06 9.12 2.62
CA LEU A 15 16.73 8.21 3.53
C LEU A 15 18.18 7.94 3.10
N ILE A 16 18.41 7.73 1.79
CA ILE A 16 19.75 7.40 1.27
C ILE A 16 20.75 8.54 1.52
N PRO A 17 20.47 9.81 1.18
CA PRO A 17 21.35 10.93 1.53
C PRO A 17 21.49 11.14 3.03
N ALA A 18 20.42 10.97 3.80
CA ALA A 18 20.46 11.14 5.26
C ALA A 18 21.38 10.09 5.93
N LEU A 19 21.30 8.83 5.48
CA LEU A 19 22.23 7.79 5.91
C LEU A 19 23.64 8.10 5.42
N TRP A 20 23.84 8.53 4.18
CA TRP A 20 25.19 8.85 3.72
C TRP A 20 25.86 9.96 4.55
N LEU A 21 25.13 11.01 4.96
CA LEU A 21 25.67 12.04 5.86
C LEU A 21 25.95 11.51 7.27
N ALA A 22 25.19 10.51 7.73
CA ALA A 22 25.35 9.93 9.05
C ALA A 22 26.55 8.97 9.16
N THR A 23 27.16 8.53 8.04
CA THR A 23 28.30 7.60 8.07
C THR A 23 29.49 8.14 8.84
N ASP A 24 29.71 9.45 8.77
CA ASP A 24 30.87 10.09 9.41
C ASP A 24 30.67 10.28 10.93
N TRP A 25 29.44 10.16 11.41
CA TRP A 25 29.06 10.41 12.80
C TRP A 25 28.88 9.13 13.62
N ILE A 26 28.77 7.97 12.95
CA ILE A 26 28.41 6.70 13.58
C ILE A 26 29.54 5.70 13.40
N ASP A 27 29.96 5.08 14.50
CA ASP A 27 30.93 3.98 14.47
C ASP A 27 30.46 2.85 13.54
N TYR A 28 31.36 2.37 12.69
CA TYR A 28 31.08 1.31 11.71
C TYR A 28 30.44 0.05 12.33
N LYS A 29 30.74 -0.23 13.61
CA LYS A 29 30.16 -1.34 14.37
C LYS A 29 28.63 -1.21 14.54
N PHE A 30 28.11 0.00 14.69
CA PHE A 30 26.67 0.24 14.87
C PHE A 30 25.97 0.66 13.57
N TRP A 31 26.74 0.99 12.52
CA TRP A 31 26.25 1.42 11.22
C TRP A 31 25.12 0.55 10.67
N TRP A 32 25.34 -0.77 10.62
CA TRP A 32 24.36 -1.72 10.08
C TRP A 32 23.06 -1.79 10.89
N ILE A 33 23.13 -1.65 12.21
CA ILE A 33 21.95 -1.65 13.08
C ILE A 33 21.13 -0.38 12.87
N VAL A 34 21.79 0.78 12.79
CA VAL A 34 21.14 2.07 12.53
C VAL A 34 20.51 2.09 11.14
N ALA A 35 21.23 1.60 10.13
CA ALA A 35 20.72 1.47 8.78
C ALA A 35 19.46 0.59 8.74
N ALA A 36 19.49 -0.60 9.36
CA ALA A 36 18.34 -1.50 9.41
C ALA A 36 17.14 -0.89 10.14
N MET A 37 17.36 -0.23 11.30
CA MET A 37 16.30 0.47 12.03
C MET A 37 15.70 1.62 11.22
N SER A 38 16.52 2.39 10.51
CA SER A 38 16.05 3.51 9.69
C SER A 38 15.18 3.02 8.53
N VAL A 39 15.59 1.94 7.85
CA VAL A 39 14.80 1.31 6.78
C VAL A 39 13.48 0.81 7.32
N TYR A 40 13.48 0.13 8.47
CA TYR A 40 12.25 -0.35 9.09
C TYR A 40 11.31 0.80 9.49
N GLY A 41 11.82 1.82 10.18
CA GLY A 41 11.02 2.94 10.67
C GLY A 41 10.51 3.86 9.57
N VAL A 42 11.32 4.10 8.53
CA VAL A 42 10.98 5.06 7.48
C VAL A 42 10.26 4.43 6.29
N ILE A 43 10.48 3.14 6.01
CA ILE A 43 9.88 2.47 4.85
C ILE A 43 8.77 1.52 5.29
N PHE A 44 9.07 0.55 6.15
CA PHE A 44 8.11 -0.50 6.54
C PHE A 44 6.97 0.05 7.40
N HIS A 45 7.29 0.82 8.44
CA HIS A 45 6.29 1.33 9.37
C HIS A 45 5.18 2.16 8.69
N PRO A 46 5.48 3.17 7.84
CA PRO A 46 4.43 3.92 7.15
C PRO A 46 3.76 3.13 6.04
N ALA A 47 4.40 2.09 5.47
CA ALA A 47 3.75 1.20 4.52
C ALA A 47 2.64 0.38 5.20
N VAL A 48 2.93 -0.17 6.38
CA VAL A 48 1.94 -0.93 7.18
C VAL A 48 0.79 -0.03 7.63
N ILE A 49 1.06 1.20 8.09
CA ILE A 49 -0.01 2.14 8.46
C ILE A 49 -0.88 2.49 7.26
N GLN A 50 -0.28 2.83 6.12
CA GLN A 50 -1.05 3.19 4.92
C GLN A 50 -1.87 2.02 4.41
N TYR A 51 -1.37 0.78 4.53
CA TYR A 51 -2.13 -0.42 4.20
C TYR A 51 -3.33 -0.58 5.13
N LYS A 52 -3.16 -0.38 6.45
CA LYS A 52 -4.27 -0.43 7.40
C LYS A 52 -5.33 0.62 7.12
N ILE A 53 -4.92 1.87 6.88
CA ILE A 53 -5.84 2.97 6.55
C ILE A 53 -6.59 2.65 5.26
N PHE A 54 -5.90 2.18 4.22
CA PHE A 54 -6.55 1.80 2.96
C PHE A 54 -7.58 0.69 3.16
N HIS A 55 -7.25 -0.33 3.94
CA HIS A 55 -8.17 -1.42 4.23
C HIS A 55 -9.37 -0.94 5.07
N GLU A 56 -9.17 -0.03 6.01
CA GLU A 56 -10.22 0.50 6.87
C GLU A 56 -11.17 1.43 6.10
N GLU A 57 -10.64 2.31 5.25
CA GLU A 57 -11.42 3.18 4.36
C GLU A 57 -12.27 2.38 3.36
N ASN A 58 -11.73 1.26 2.87
CA ASN A 58 -12.41 0.44 1.87
C ASN A 58 -13.13 -0.78 2.48
N ARG A 59 -13.21 -0.88 3.81
CA ARG A 59 -13.80 -2.04 4.48
C ARG A 59 -15.24 -2.29 4.01
N ASN A 60 -16.04 -1.24 3.91
CA ASN A 60 -17.43 -1.35 3.46
C ASN A 60 -17.50 -1.87 2.01
N VAL A 61 -16.61 -1.41 1.12
CA VAL A 61 -16.54 -1.95 -0.25
C VAL A 61 -16.09 -3.42 -0.25
N LEU A 62 -15.15 -3.78 0.63
CA LEU A 62 -14.60 -5.13 0.74
C LEU A 62 -15.52 -6.15 1.44
N GLU A 63 -16.45 -5.71 2.27
CA GLU A 63 -17.32 -6.58 3.08
C GLU A 63 -18.79 -6.53 2.63
N ASP A 64 -19.29 -5.36 2.21
CA ASP A 64 -20.71 -5.13 1.96
C ASP A 64 -21.09 -5.16 0.46
N THR A 65 -20.12 -5.22 -0.46
CA THR A 65 -20.42 -5.25 -1.91
C THR A 65 -20.32 -6.63 -2.53
N ILE A 66 -21.19 -6.90 -3.51
CA ILE A 66 -21.14 -8.13 -4.33
C ILE A 66 -19.80 -8.26 -5.07
N CYS A 67 -19.18 -7.14 -5.46
CA CYS A 67 -17.88 -7.13 -6.13
C CYS A 67 -16.77 -7.76 -5.29
N ALA A 68 -16.83 -7.66 -3.96
CA ALA A 68 -15.83 -8.25 -3.08
C ALA A 68 -15.74 -9.79 -3.14
N GLN A 69 -16.82 -10.43 -3.60
CA GLN A 69 -16.93 -11.88 -3.78
C GLN A 69 -16.60 -12.34 -5.21
N CYS A 70 -16.28 -11.40 -6.11
CA CYS A 70 -15.96 -11.70 -7.49
C CYS A 70 -14.54 -12.27 -7.62
N LYS A 71 -14.37 -13.29 -8.46
CA LYS A 71 -13.07 -13.90 -8.79
C LYS A 71 -12.06 -12.89 -9.38
N HIS A 72 -12.55 -11.88 -10.09
CA HIS A 72 -11.73 -10.88 -10.78
C HIS A 72 -11.46 -9.63 -9.95
N PHE A 73 -11.86 -9.61 -8.68
CA PHE A 73 -11.66 -8.46 -7.82
C PHE A 73 -10.33 -8.53 -7.06
N ASP A 74 -9.51 -7.48 -7.21
CA ASP A 74 -8.28 -7.30 -6.45
C ASP A 74 -8.57 -6.46 -5.18
N LYS A 75 -8.59 -7.14 -4.03
CA LYS A 75 -8.79 -6.53 -2.71
C LYS A 75 -7.70 -5.53 -2.33
N SER A 76 -6.48 -5.72 -2.83
CA SER A 76 -5.35 -4.86 -2.51
C SER A 76 -5.37 -3.53 -3.27
N ALA A 77 -6.09 -3.49 -4.39
CA ALA A 77 -6.30 -2.30 -5.21
C ALA A 77 -7.72 -1.74 -5.13
N VAL A 78 -8.67 -2.51 -4.58
CA VAL A 78 -10.12 -2.27 -4.71
C VAL A 78 -10.44 -2.02 -6.18
N LEU A 79 -10.13 -3.02 -7.01
CA LEU A 79 -10.16 -2.91 -8.47
C LEU A 79 -10.78 -4.16 -9.08
N CYS A 80 -11.72 -3.98 -10.00
CA CYS A 80 -12.18 -5.07 -10.85
C CYS A 80 -11.19 -5.26 -12.01
N MET A 81 -10.40 -6.34 -12.00
CA MET A 81 -9.38 -6.62 -13.01
C MET A 81 -9.95 -6.84 -14.42
N LYS A 82 -11.23 -7.21 -14.52
CA LYS A 82 -11.90 -7.50 -15.80
C LYS A 82 -12.28 -6.23 -16.55
N HIS A 83 -12.71 -5.21 -15.80
CA HIS A 83 -13.18 -3.93 -16.35
C HIS A 83 -12.20 -2.78 -16.11
N ASP A 84 -11.14 -3.01 -15.33
CA ASP A 84 -10.16 -2.00 -14.89
C ASP A 84 -10.83 -0.79 -14.19
N GLU A 85 -11.90 -1.07 -13.46
CA GLU A 85 -12.75 -0.09 -12.78
C GLU A 85 -12.69 -0.27 -11.27
N HIS A 86 -12.67 0.85 -10.55
CA HIS A 86 -12.69 0.88 -9.09
C HIS A 86 -14.14 0.88 -8.58
N PRO A 87 -14.62 -0.21 -7.94
CA PRO A 87 -15.93 -0.20 -7.28
C PRO A 87 -15.93 0.77 -6.09
N THR A 88 -17.08 1.38 -5.84
CA THR A 88 -17.35 2.19 -4.65
C THR A 88 -18.67 1.72 -4.02
N GLU A 89 -19.06 2.27 -2.87
CA GLU A 89 -20.34 1.92 -2.24
C GLU A 89 -21.55 2.22 -3.16
N GLU A 90 -21.44 3.23 -4.02
CA GLU A 90 -22.52 3.69 -4.91
C GLU A 90 -22.32 3.24 -6.36
N TYR A 91 -21.19 2.60 -6.68
CA TYR A 91 -20.84 2.24 -8.05
C TYR A 91 -20.29 0.81 -8.15
N ILE A 92 -21.01 -0.01 -8.93
CA ILE A 92 -20.65 -1.39 -9.23
C ILE A 92 -20.26 -1.46 -10.71
N PRO A 93 -19.04 -1.90 -11.05
CA PRO A 93 -18.62 -2.15 -12.43
C PRO A 93 -19.61 -3.04 -13.19
N CYS A 94 -19.99 -2.60 -14.39
CA CYS A 94 -20.98 -3.26 -15.26
C CYS A 94 -22.28 -3.66 -14.55
N ASP A 95 -22.73 -2.90 -13.54
CA ASP A 95 -23.93 -3.16 -12.73
C ASP A 95 -23.98 -4.58 -12.10
N GLY A 96 -22.82 -5.25 -11.98
CA GLY A 96 -22.73 -6.63 -11.50
C GLY A 96 -23.18 -7.70 -12.50
N ILE A 97 -23.42 -7.35 -13.78
CA ILE A 97 -23.85 -8.30 -14.82
C ILE A 97 -22.78 -9.37 -15.08
N ASP A 98 -21.52 -8.96 -15.10
CA ASP A 98 -20.35 -9.81 -15.34
C ASP A 98 -19.75 -10.39 -14.05
N TRP A 99 -20.54 -10.42 -12.96
CA TRP A 99 -20.12 -10.93 -11.66
C TRP A 99 -19.96 -12.46 -11.68
N GLU A 100 -18.73 -12.91 -11.42
CA GLU A 100 -18.37 -14.33 -11.36
C GLU A 100 -17.97 -14.68 -9.91
N PRO A 101 -18.83 -15.39 -9.15
CA PRO A 101 -18.51 -15.79 -7.79
C PRO A 101 -17.33 -16.77 -7.74
N LEU A 102 -16.63 -16.77 -6.60
CA LEU A 102 -15.58 -17.74 -6.27
C LEU A 102 -16.13 -19.15 -6.03
#